data_AF-A0A3D4LLF5-F1
#
_entry.id   AF-A0A3D4LLF5-F1
#
_cell.length_a   1.000
_cell.length_b   1.000
_cell.length_c   1.000
_cell.angle_alpha   90.00
_cell.angle_beta   90.00
_cell.angle_gamma   90.00
#
_symmetry.space_group_name_H-M   'P 1'
#
loop_
_entity.id
_entity.type
_entity.pdbx_description
1 polymer ?
#
loop_
_entity_poly.entity_id
_entity_poly.type
_entity_poly.pdbx_seq_one_letter_code
_entity_poly.pdbx_strand_id
1 'polypeptide(L)'
;MDYKELALELHKNNIVVDTHLDLAGEIYNRYMAGEKEVIKNHYLENFKKGGFNLIVSSLYIDELFLPEMALRIALGQIRALIEDVESCQGEVFLVK
;
A
#
# COMPACT_ATOMS: atom_id res chain seq x y z
N MET A 1 5.89 34.91 4.93
CA MET A 1 5.29 33.88 4.06
C MET A 1 5.24 32.61 4.91
N ASP A 2 4.05 32.06 5.14
CA ASP A 2 3.93 30.80 5.87
C ASP A 2 4.16 29.63 4.89
N TYR A 3 5.34 29.03 4.96
CA TYR A 3 5.70 27.90 4.10
C TYR A 3 4.83 26.67 4.34
N LYS A 4 4.25 26.52 5.54
CA LYS A 4 3.35 25.41 5.83
C LYS A 4 2.03 25.58 5.08
N GLU A 5 1.48 26.80 5.10
CA GLU A 5 0.25 27.11 4.37
C GLU A 5 0.44 26.90 2.86
N LEU A 6 1.55 27.36 2.31
CA LEU A 6 1.90 27.15 0.90
C LEU A 6 2.04 25.66 0.56
N ALA A 7 2.72 24.88 1.40
CA ALA A 7 2.87 23.44 1.18
C ALA A 7 1.52 22.71 1.21
N LEU A 8 0.64 23.08 2.14
CA LEU A 8 -0.71 22.51 2.22
C LEU A 8 -1.55 22.88 1.00
N GLU A 9 -1.44 24.10 0.49
CA GLU A 9 -2.12 24.54 -0.72
C GLU A 9 -1.64 23.77 -1.95
N LEU A 10 -0.32 23.65 -2.13
CA LEU A 10 0.27 22.85 -3.21
C LEU A 10 -0.19 21.40 -3.14
N HIS A 11 -0.14 20.80 -1.95
CA HIS A 11 -0.52 19.40 -1.75
C HIS A 11 -1.99 19.14 -2.06
N LYS A 12 -2.90 20.02 -1.64
CA LYS A 12 -4.34 19.86 -1.88
C LYS A 12 -4.75 20.02 -3.34
N ASN A 13 -3.99 20.80 -4.11
CA ASN A 13 -4.33 21.17 -5.48
C ASN A 13 -3.63 20.30 -6.54
N ASN A 14 -2.87 19.28 -6.13
CA ASN A 14 -2.13 18.41 -7.04
C ASN A 14 -2.37 16.92 -6.72
N ILE A 15 -2.11 16.07 -7.71
CA ILE A 15 -2.13 14.62 -7.52
C ILE A 15 -0.87 14.21 -6.77
N VAL A 16 -1.05 13.56 -5.62
CA VAL A 16 0.03 13.07 -4.78
C VAL A 16 0.21 11.58 -5.04
N VAL A 17 1.42 11.22 -5.45
CA VAL A 17 1.79 9.85 -5.80
C VAL A 17 2.96 9.42 -4.96
N ASP A 18 2.80 8.30 -4.26
CA ASP A 18 3.93 7.55 -3.71
C ASP A 18 4.27 6.41 -4.69
N THR A 19 5.54 6.31 -5.07
CA THR A 19 5.98 5.33 -6.08
C THR A 19 6.66 4.09 -5.50
N HIS A 20 6.80 3.99 -4.18
CA HIS A 20 7.54 2.89 -3.56
C HIS A 20 7.18 2.68 -2.09
N LEU A 21 6.03 2.06 -1.84
CA LEU A 21 5.62 1.61 -0.50
C LEU A 21 5.67 0.08 -0.42
N ASP A 22 6.32 -0.48 0.60
CA ASP A 22 6.40 -1.94 0.87
C ASP A 22 5.09 -2.56 1.40
N LEU A 23 3.96 -2.09 0.88
CA LEU A 23 2.62 -2.41 1.37
C LEU A 23 2.28 -3.89 1.16
N ALA A 24 2.53 -4.45 -0.02
CA ALA A 24 2.23 -5.85 -0.32
C ALA A 24 3.02 -6.82 0.56
N GLY A 25 4.29 -6.49 0.85
CA GLY A 25 5.13 -7.25 1.77
C GLY A 25 4.60 -7.24 3.20
N GLU A 26 4.23 -6.07 3.71
CA GLU A 26 3.64 -5.97 5.05
C GLU A 26 2.29 -6.68 5.14
N ILE A 27 1.38 -6.43 4.19
CA ILE A 27 0.06 -7.08 4.15
C ILE A 27 0.24 -8.60 4.14
N TYR A 28 1.17 -9.11 3.33
CA TYR A 28 1.44 -10.54 3.28
C TYR A 28 1.95 -11.10 4.60
N ASN A 29 2.87 -10.41 5.27
CA ASN A 29 3.38 -10.84 6.58
C ASN A 29 2.26 -10.92 7.63
N ARG A 30 1.37 -9.92 7.65
CA ARG A 30 0.19 -9.88 8.53
C ARG A 30 -0.84 -10.95 8.17
N TYR A 31 -1.08 -11.16 6.88
CA TYR A 31 -1.93 -12.21 6.35
C TYR A 31 -1.46 -13.60 6.80
N MET A 32 -0.16 -13.86 6.72
CA MET A 32 0.43 -15.11 7.20
C MET A 32 0.35 -15.27 8.72
N ALA A 33 0.28 -14.15 9.47
CA ALA A 33 0.01 -14.14 10.91
C ALA A 33 -1.50 -14.25 11.25
N GLY A 34 -2.38 -14.32 10.25
CA GLY A 34 -3.83 -14.46 10.42
C GLY A 34 -4.61 -13.13 10.53
N GLU A 35 -3.94 -12.00 10.38
CA GLU A 35 -4.57 -10.67 10.31
C GLU A 35 -5.13 -10.39 8.91
N LYS A 36 -6.24 -9.63 8.84
CA LYS A 36 -6.91 -9.22 7.59
C LYS A 36 -7.36 -7.77 7.68
N GLU A 37 -7.79 -7.21 6.55
CA GLU A 37 -8.26 -5.82 6.43
C GLU A 37 -7.17 -4.83 6.86
N VAL A 38 -5.92 -5.10 6.49
CA VAL A 38 -4.74 -4.36 6.94
C VAL A 38 -4.81 -2.90 6.47
N ILE A 39 -5.17 -2.67 5.20
CA ILE A 39 -5.31 -1.32 4.65
C ILE A 39 -6.38 -0.56 5.44
N LYS A 40 -7.54 -1.16 5.62
CA LYS A 40 -8.66 -0.55 6.35
C LYS A 40 -8.29 -0.19 7.80
N ASN A 41 -7.61 -1.10 8.49
CA ASN A 41 -7.32 -0.97 9.92
C ASN A 41 -6.11 -0.07 10.23
N HIS A 42 -5.11 0.00 9.34
CA HIS A 42 -3.85 0.70 9.62
C HIS A 42 -3.55 1.87 8.68
N TYR A 43 -4.03 1.83 7.44
CA TYR A 43 -3.57 2.72 6.37
C TYR A 43 -4.62 3.71 5.87
N LEU A 44 -5.88 3.30 5.73
CA LEU A 44 -6.90 4.03 4.98
C LEU A 44 -7.08 5.47 5.48
N GLU A 45 -7.26 5.63 6.80
CA GLU A 45 -7.41 6.95 7.41
C GLU A 45 -6.15 7.80 7.28
N ASN A 46 -4.97 7.18 7.30
CA ASN A 46 -3.70 7.88 7.15
C ASN A 46 -3.45 8.29 5.69
N PHE A 47 -3.84 7.47 4.72
CA PHE A 47 -3.79 7.82 3.29
C PHE A 47 -4.73 8.99 2.99
N LYS A 48 -5.95 8.98 3.53
CA LYS A 48 -6.92 10.08 3.41
C LYS A 48 -6.39 11.38 4.01
N LYS A 49 -5.86 11.32 5.25
CA LYS A 49 -5.26 12.49 5.91
C LYS A 49 -4.00 13.00 5.22
N GLY A 50 -3.20 12.07 4.69
CA GLY A 50 -2.00 12.35 3.91
C GLY A 50 -2.29 12.84 2.49
N GLY A 51 -3.54 12.81 2.03
CA GLY A 51 -3.94 13.29 0.70
C GLY A 51 -3.37 12.49 -0.46
N PHE A 52 -3.04 11.21 -0.26
CA PHE A 52 -2.51 10.36 -1.34
C PHE A 52 -3.62 9.99 -2.33
N ASN A 53 -3.31 10.13 -3.62
CA ASN A 53 -4.23 9.76 -4.69
C ASN A 53 -3.85 8.43 -5.35
N LEU A 54 -2.55 8.13 -5.38
CA LEU A 54 -2.02 6.89 -5.96
C LEU A 54 -0.83 6.43 -5.14
N ILE A 55 -0.78 5.12 -4.89
CA ILE A 55 0.33 4.46 -4.22
C ILE A 55 0.75 3.28 -5.08
N VAL A 56 2.04 3.19 -5.39
CA VAL A 56 2.64 2.03 -6.03
C VAL A 56 3.22 1.15 -4.93
N SER A 57 2.56 0.02 -4.68
CA SER A 57 3.10 -1.00 -3.80
C SER A 57 4.25 -1.71 -4.50
N SER A 58 5.43 -1.73 -3.87
CA SER A 58 6.53 -2.60 -4.28
C SER A 58 6.18 -4.07 -3.98
N LEU A 59 6.80 -4.96 -4.74
CA LEU A 59 6.93 -6.37 -4.39
C LEU A 59 8.40 -6.59 -4.03
N TYR A 60 8.65 -6.92 -2.77
CA TYR A 60 9.99 -7.15 -2.26
C TYR A 60 10.14 -8.62 -1.85
N ILE A 61 11.26 -9.22 -2.26
CA ILE A 61 11.59 -10.61 -1.94
C ILE A 61 12.97 -10.61 -1.29
N ASP A 62 13.02 -11.09 -0.06
CA ASP A 62 14.27 -11.26 0.67
C ASP A 62 15.13 -12.38 0.05
N GLU A 63 16.45 -12.23 0.10
CA GLU A 63 17.41 -13.22 -0.38
C GLU A 63 17.21 -14.61 0.25
N LEU A 64 16.69 -14.68 1.48
CA LEU A 64 16.40 -15.94 2.16
C LEU A 64 15.39 -16.83 1.41
N PHE A 65 14.58 -16.25 0.52
CA PHE A 65 13.60 -16.96 -0.30
C PHE A 65 14.14 -17.33 -1.68
N LEU A 66 15.39 -17.01 -1.99
CA LEU A 66 16.02 -17.34 -3.25
C LEU A 66 16.78 -18.68 -3.20
N PRO A 67 16.86 -19.38 -4.34
CA PRO A 67 16.12 -19.12 -5.59
C PRO A 67 14.70 -19.72 -5.63
N GLU A 68 14.39 -20.71 -4.79
CA GLU A 68 13.22 -21.58 -5.00
C GLU A 68 11.88 -20.95 -4.62
N MET A 69 11.85 -20.03 -3.65
CA MET A 69 10.61 -19.50 -3.08
C MET A 69 10.19 -18.14 -3.64
N ALA A 70 11.04 -17.47 -4.42
CA ALA A 70 10.81 -16.12 -4.92
C ALA A 70 9.41 -15.93 -5.54
N LEU A 71 9.07 -16.79 -6.50
CA LEU A 71 7.79 -16.75 -7.20
C LEU A 71 6.61 -16.99 -6.25
N ARG A 72 6.75 -17.93 -5.31
CA ARG A 72 5.69 -18.23 -4.33
C ARG A 72 5.42 -17.03 -3.43
N ILE A 73 6.47 -16.35 -2.96
CA ILE A 73 6.36 -15.17 -2.11
C ILE A 73 5.75 -14.00 -2.89
N ALA A 74 6.21 -13.74 -4.12
CA ALA A 74 5.67 -12.68 -4.96
C ALA A 74 4.16 -12.87 -5.24
N LEU A 75 3.75 -14.08 -5.62
CA LEU A 75 2.34 -14.39 -5.85
C LEU A 75 1.51 -14.32 -4.57
N GLY A 76 2.10 -14.69 -3.43
CA GLY A 76 1.48 -14.54 -2.10
C GLY A 76 1.20 -13.08 -1.77
N GLN A 77 2.18 -12.20 -1.97
CA GLN A 77 2.04 -10.76 -1.77
C GLN A 77 0.98 -10.15 -2.69
N ILE A 78 1.00 -10.48 -3.98
CA ILE A 78 -0.01 -10.02 -4.94
C ILE A 78 -1.41 -10.45 -4.50
N ARG A 79 -1.58 -11.74 -4.15
CA ARG A 79 -2.87 -12.27 -3.72
C ARG A 79 -3.38 -11.57 -2.46
N ALA A 80 -2.53 -11.45 -1.44
CA ALA A 80 -2.91 -10.81 -0.19
C ALA A 80 -3.28 -9.33 -0.41
N LEU A 81 -2.53 -8.60 -1.23
CA LEU A 81 -2.85 -7.22 -1.59
C LEU A 81 -4.21 -7.10 -2.29
N ILE A 82 -4.51 -7.97 -3.27
CA ILE A 82 -5.81 -7.96 -3.97
C ILE A 82 -6.96 -8.22 -2.98
N GLU A 83 -6.85 -9.27 -2.16
CA GLU A 83 -7.88 -9.62 -1.16
C GLU A 83 -8.10 -8.46 -0.17
N ASP A 84 -7.01 -7.79 0.25
CA ASP A 84 -7.09 -6.69 1.21
C ASP A 84 -7.68 -5.40 0.60
N VAL A 85 -7.34 -5.07 -0.66
CA VAL A 85 -7.97 -3.96 -1.39
C VAL A 85 -9.47 -4.20 -1.60
N GLU A 86 -9.88 -5.42 -1.96
CA GLU A 86 -11.30 -5.77 -2.11
C GLU A 86 -12.09 -5.58 -0.80
N SER A 87 -11.45 -5.84 0.34
CA SER A 87 -12.06 -5.63 1.67
C SER A 87 -12.36 -4.16 2.00
N CYS A 88 -11.74 -3.21 1.28
CA CYS A 88 -11.95 -1.77 1.48
C CYS A 88 -13.22 -1.23 0.80
N GLN A 89 -14.04 -2.07 0.17
CA GLN A 89 -15.38 -1.70 -0.34
C GLN A 89 -15.40 -0.46 -1.26
N GLY A 90 -14.35 -0.27 -2.07
CA GLY A 90 -14.26 0.82 -3.04
C GLY A 90 -13.64 2.12 -2.52
N GLU A 91 -13.27 2.19 -1.23
CA GLU A 91 -12.48 3.30 -0.69
C GLU A 91 -11.06 3.36 -1.26
N VAL A 92 -10.53 2.19 -1.64
CA VAL A 92 -9.34 2.04 -2.47
C VAL A 92 -9.64 1.02 -3.58
N PHE A 93 -8.97 1.16 -4.71
CA PHE A 93 -9.11 0.25 -5.84
C PHE A 93 -7.78 0.06 -6.56
N LEU A 94 -7.59 -1.12 -7.14
CA LEU A 94 -6.46 -1.37 -8.03
C LEU A 94 -6.70 -0.69 -9.38
N VAL A 95 -5.72 0.09 -9.84
CA VAL A 95 -5.70 0.67 -11.18
C VAL A 95 -5.19 -0.39 -12.16
N LYS A 96 -5.90 -0.59 -13.27
CA LYS A 96 -5.56 -1.56 -14.33
C LYS A 96 -5.18 -0.85 -15.62
#